data_AF-A0A382G4F9-F1
#
_entry.id   AF-A0A382G4F9-F1
#
_cell.length_a   1.000
_cell.length_b   1.000
_cell.length_c   1.000
_cell.angle_alpha   90.00
_cell.angle_beta   90.00
_cell.angle_gamma   90.00
#
_symmetry.space_group_name_H-M   'P 1'
#
loop_
_entity.id
_entity.type
_entity.pdbx_description
1 polymer ?
#
loop_
_entity_poly.entity_id
_entity_poly.type
_entity_poly.pdbx_seq_one_letter_code
_entity_poly.pdbx_strand_id
1 'polypeptide(L)'
;MLLDFQHSAFTWETANFVIETVYTYTDKKIWIRVSNNNFADINKAYDIGADGVVVPLINTMNDLKNCINAARYKPLGNRSWGPVRLRENYHSYENYFKNANSSQLLFPQIESLQGLNNLPDMCTLDGWDGVMIGPSDLAISMGEVPNFP
;
A
#
# COMPACT_ATOMS: atom_id res chain seq x y z
N MET A 1 -9.63 -8.23 2.64
CA MET A 1 -9.25 -8.13 4.08
C MET A 1 -8.05 -7.21 4.18
N LEU A 2 -7.96 -6.38 5.22
CA LEU A 2 -6.82 -5.50 5.45
C LEU A 2 -6.00 -6.02 6.64
N LEU A 3 -4.70 -6.26 6.43
CA LEU A 3 -3.74 -6.55 7.47
C LEU A 3 -3.03 -5.24 7.85
N ASP A 4 -3.14 -4.84 9.10
CA ASP A 4 -2.64 -3.55 9.56
C ASP A 4 -1.31 -3.68 10.29
N PHE A 5 -0.24 -3.08 9.74
CA PHE A 5 1.07 -3.02 10.38
C PHE A 5 1.32 -1.70 11.12
N GLN A 6 0.41 -0.72 11.04
CA GLN A 6 0.58 0.58 11.67
C GLN A 6 0.08 0.57 13.12
N HIS A 7 -1.06 -0.07 13.40
CA HIS A 7 -1.69 -0.06 14.72
C HIS A 7 -2.07 -1.44 15.25
N SER A 8 -1.64 -2.53 14.60
CA SER A 8 -1.81 -3.89 15.11
C SER A 8 -0.47 -4.59 15.33
N ALA A 9 -0.51 -5.76 15.99
CA ALA A 9 0.68 -6.54 16.34
C ALA A 9 1.11 -7.52 15.23
N PHE A 10 0.81 -7.24 13.97
CA PHE A 10 1.23 -8.11 12.86
C PHE A 10 2.75 -8.05 12.67
N THR A 11 3.34 -9.22 12.45
CA THR A 11 4.70 -9.35 11.94
C THR A 11 4.67 -9.82 10.48
N TRP A 12 5.77 -9.66 9.75
CA TRP A 12 5.88 -10.11 8.37
C TRP A 12 5.70 -11.63 8.24
N GLU A 13 6.18 -12.41 9.21
CA GLU A 13 6.01 -13.86 9.27
C GLU A 13 4.53 -14.22 9.42
N THR A 14 3.83 -13.56 10.34
CA THR A 14 2.40 -13.79 10.59
C THR A 14 1.56 -13.40 9.37
N ALA A 15 1.84 -12.25 8.75
CA ALA A 15 1.13 -11.83 7.55
C ALA A 15 1.38 -12.78 6.38
N ASN A 16 2.61 -13.27 6.21
CA ASN A 16 2.93 -14.23 5.16
C ASN A 16 2.11 -15.52 5.32
N PHE A 17 1.99 -16.04 6.55
CA PHE A 17 1.17 -17.22 6.85
C PHE A 17 -0.33 -16.97 6.60
N VAL A 18 -0.84 -15.79 7.00
CA VAL A 18 -2.25 -15.41 6.77
C VAL A 18 -2.56 -15.32 5.28
N ILE A 19 -1.69 -14.68 4.49
CA ILE A 19 -1.87 -14.56 3.04
C ILE A 19 -1.90 -15.93 2.37
N GLU A 20 -0.96 -16.81 2.74
CA GLU A 20 -0.93 -18.20 2.24
C GLU A 20 -2.24 -18.93 2.51
N THR A 21 -2.70 -18.84 3.76
CA THR A 21 -3.93 -19.50 4.19
C THR A 21 -5.13 -18.96 3.41
N VAL A 22 -5.23 -17.64 3.27
CA VAL A 22 -6.36 -17.02 2.58
C VAL A 22 -6.40 -17.43 1.11
N TYR A 23 -5.27 -17.41 0.40
CA TYR A 23 -5.22 -17.82 -1.02
C TYR A 23 -5.36 -19.32 -1.23
N THR A 24 -4.99 -20.15 -0.24
CA THR A 24 -5.19 -21.61 -0.33
C THR A 24 -6.67 -21.98 -0.27
N TYR A 25 -7.45 -21.28 0.56
CA TYR A 25 -8.81 -21.67 0.88
C TYR A 25 -9.90 -20.73 0.33
N THR A 26 -9.53 -19.56 -0.20
CA THR A 26 -10.50 -18.55 -0.66
C THR A 26 -9.93 -17.69 -1.80
N ASP A 27 -10.81 -17.00 -2.53
CA ASP A 27 -10.42 -15.99 -3.52
C ASP A 27 -10.43 -14.55 -2.95
N LYS A 28 -10.39 -14.39 -1.62
CA LYS A 28 -10.46 -13.07 -0.99
C LYS A 28 -9.18 -12.29 -1.23
N LYS A 29 -9.35 -11.03 -1.66
CA LYS A 29 -8.25 -10.09 -1.84
C LYS A 29 -7.64 -9.63 -0.52
N ILE A 30 -6.32 -9.60 -0.44
CA ILE A 30 -5.57 -9.16 0.73
C ILE A 30 -4.93 -7.80 0.48
N TRP A 31 -5.17 -6.90 1.42
CA TRP A 31 -4.57 -5.59 1.49
C TRP A 31 -3.64 -5.52 2.69
N ILE A 32 -2.57 -4.76 2.59
CA ILE A 32 -1.67 -4.47 3.71
C ILE A 32 -1.59 -2.95 3.90
N ARG A 33 -1.89 -2.47 5.10
CA ARG A 33 -1.47 -1.13 5.50
C ARG A 33 -0.08 -1.24 6.11
N VAL A 34 0.93 -0.68 5.44
CA VAL A 34 2.31 -0.71 5.94
C VAL A 34 2.45 0.24 7.13
N SER A 35 3.48 0.02 7.96
CA SER A 35 3.71 0.83 9.16
C SER A 35 4.14 2.27 8.85
N ASN A 36 4.79 2.49 7.71
CA ASN A 36 5.29 3.80 7.28
C ASN A 36 5.54 3.87 5.76
N ASN A 37 5.65 5.07 5.20
CA ASN A 37 6.04 5.33 3.81
C ASN A 37 7.54 5.11 3.59
N ASN A 38 7.96 3.84 3.59
CA ASN A 38 9.35 3.47 3.33
C ASN A 38 9.45 2.38 2.27
N PHE A 39 10.57 2.40 1.54
CA PHE A 39 10.81 1.52 0.41
C PHE A 39 10.73 0.04 0.79
N ALA A 40 11.35 -0.34 1.91
CA ALA A 40 11.45 -1.74 2.32
C ALA A 40 10.09 -2.36 2.64
N ASP A 41 9.23 -1.67 3.40
CA ASP A 41 7.94 -2.22 3.82
C ASP A 41 6.95 -2.29 2.67
N ILE A 42 6.92 -1.28 1.79
CA ILE A 42 6.08 -1.30 0.58
C ILE A 42 6.49 -2.45 -0.35
N ASN A 43 7.80 -2.65 -0.55
CA ASN A 43 8.30 -3.75 -1.38
C ASN A 43 7.93 -5.10 -0.79
N LYS A 44 8.20 -5.30 0.51
CA LYS A 44 7.86 -6.53 1.23
C LYS A 44 6.38 -6.86 1.15
N ALA A 45 5.50 -5.87 1.34
CA ALA A 45 4.05 -6.08 1.28
C ALA A 45 3.60 -6.70 -0.05
N TYR A 46 4.09 -6.16 -1.17
CA TYR A 46 3.79 -6.74 -2.48
C TYR A 46 4.55 -8.04 -2.74
N ASP A 47 5.76 -8.21 -2.20
CA ASP A 47 6.57 -9.41 -2.39
C ASP A 47 5.97 -10.64 -1.71
N ILE A 48 5.31 -10.45 -0.56
CA ILE A 48 4.53 -11.50 0.11
C ILE A 48 3.12 -11.67 -0.47
N GLY A 49 2.78 -10.96 -1.55
CA GLY A 49 1.59 -11.23 -2.36
C GLY A 49 0.35 -10.39 -2.03
N ALA A 50 0.50 -9.21 -1.42
CA ALA A 50 -0.63 -8.28 -1.29
C ALA A 50 -1.20 -7.88 -2.66
N ASP A 51 -2.53 -7.88 -2.79
CA ASP A 51 -3.24 -7.34 -3.95
C ASP A 51 -3.29 -5.80 -3.92
N GLY A 52 -3.23 -5.22 -2.71
CA GLY A 52 -3.26 -3.78 -2.51
C GLY A 52 -2.44 -3.35 -1.31
N VAL A 53 -1.82 -2.17 -1.39
CA VAL A 53 -1.05 -1.59 -0.29
C VAL A 53 -1.61 -0.22 0.06
N VAL A 54 -1.87 -0.01 1.35
CA VAL A 54 -2.18 1.30 1.93
C VAL A 54 -0.92 1.86 2.57
N VAL A 55 -0.56 3.09 2.23
CA VAL A 55 0.66 3.74 2.75
C VAL A 55 0.28 4.95 3.60
N PRO A 56 0.57 4.94 4.92
CA PRO A 56 0.15 6.00 5.81
C PRO A 56 1.01 7.27 5.68
N LEU A 57 0.56 8.35 6.34
CA LEU A 57 1.28 9.60 6.57
C LEU A 57 1.72 10.33 5.29
N ILE A 58 0.88 10.32 4.25
CA ILE A 58 1.15 11.04 3.00
C ILE A 58 0.68 12.49 3.13
N ASN A 59 1.65 13.40 3.25
CA ASN A 59 1.38 14.82 3.52
C ASN A 59 1.79 15.73 2.37
N THR A 60 2.81 15.33 1.60
CA THR A 60 3.41 16.15 0.55
C THR A 60 3.52 15.40 -0.78
N MET A 61 3.68 16.18 -1.87
CA MET A 61 3.97 15.63 -3.19
C MET A 61 5.22 14.74 -3.20
N ASN A 62 6.21 15.04 -2.36
CA ASN A 62 7.41 14.21 -2.24
C ASN A 62 7.11 12.86 -1.58
N ASP A 63 6.25 12.84 -0.57
CA ASP A 63 5.82 11.60 0.09
C ASP A 63 5.10 10.69 -0.90
N LEU A 64 4.21 11.24 -1.71
CA LEU A 64 3.51 10.47 -2.75
C LEU A 64 4.49 9.95 -3.81
N LYS A 65 5.43 10.77 -4.29
CA LYS A 65 6.46 10.33 -5.24
C LYS A 65 7.30 9.18 -4.67
N ASN A 66 7.69 9.24 -3.39
CA ASN A 66 8.42 8.17 -2.72
C ASN A 66 7.60 6.88 -2.63
N CYS A 67 6.31 7.01 -2.30
CA CYS A 67 5.35 5.92 -2.23
C CYS A 67 5.21 5.21 -3.59
N ILE A 68 4.95 5.96 -4.67
CA ILE A 68 4.84 5.43 -6.05
C ILE A 68 6.15 4.81 -6.49
N ASN A 69 7.28 5.46 -6.20
CA ASN A 69 8.60 4.97 -6.54
C ASN A 69 8.91 3.61 -5.90
N ALA A 70 8.46 3.38 -4.65
CA ALA A 70 8.61 2.11 -3.97
C ALA A 70 7.65 1.03 -4.47
N ALA A 71 6.44 1.41 -4.89
CA ALA A 71 5.37 0.48 -5.24
C ALA A 71 5.39 0.01 -6.70
N ARG A 72 5.97 0.80 -7.61
CA ARG A 72 5.89 0.56 -9.05
C ARG A 72 7.23 0.19 -9.66
N TYR A 73 7.20 -0.71 -10.64
CA TYR A 73 8.32 -0.92 -11.54
C TYR A 73 8.39 0.20 -12.59
N LYS A 74 9.51 0.28 -13.31
CA LYS A 74 9.67 1.21 -14.44
C LYS A 74 8.52 1.06 -15.46
N PRO A 75 8.07 2.16 -16.09
CA PRO A 75 8.61 3.53 -16.00
C PRO A 75 8.08 4.36 -14.83
N LEU A 76 7.10 3.87 -14.07
CA LEU A 76 6.41 4.66 -13.03
C LEU A 76 7.21 4.78 -11.72
N GLY A 77 8.03 3.79 -11.41
CA GLY A 77 8.84 3.78 -10.19
C GLY A 77 10.10 2.93 -10.30
N ASN A 78 10.71 2.63 -9.16
CA ASN A 78 11.95 1.88 -9.03
C ASN A 78 11.85 0.76 -7.99
N ARG A 79 10.68 0.11 -7.89
CA ARG A 79 10.47 -1.06 -7.04
C ARG A 79 11.55 -2.12 -7.29
N SER A 80 12.04 -2.72 -6.22
CA SER A 80 12.99 -3.82 -6.27
C SER A 80 12.31 -5.14 -6.64
N TRP A 81 13.11 -6.08 -7.11
CA TRP A 81 12.67 -7.43 -7.40
C TRP A 81 12.95 -8.35 -6.20
N GLY A 82 11.89 -8.85 -5.56
CA GLY A 82 11.96 -9.88 -4.53
C GLY A 82 10.70 -10.71 -4.27
N PRO A 83 9.68 -10.78 -5.16
CA PRO A 83 8.42 -11.44 -4.83
C PRO A 83 8.57 -12.95 -4.62
N VAL A 84 8.14 -13.42 -3.46
CA VAL A 84 8.24 -14.82 -3.03
C VAL A 84 7.06 -15.64 -3.55
N ARG A 85 5.88 -15.02 -3.67
CA ARG A 85 4.63 -15.67 -4.13
C ARG A 85 4.35 -15.54 -5.62
N LEU A 86 5.32 -15.02 -6.36
CA LEU A 86 5.19 -14.81 -7.80
C LEU A 86 4.98 -16.12 -8.59
N ARG A 87 5.57 -17.21 -8.10
CA ARG A 87 5.54 -18.51 -8.78
C ARG A 87 4.13 -19.09 -8.88
N GLU A 88 3.22 -18.71 -7.99
CA GLU A 88 1.86 -19.28 -7.95
C GLU A 88 0.88 -18.52 -8.86
N ASN A 89 1.00 -17.20 -8.99
CA ASN A 89 -0.06 -16.36 -9.57
C ASN A 89 0.16 -15.87 -11.01
N TYR A 90 1.41 -15.77 -11.50
CA TYR A 90 1.67 -15.13 -12.81
C TYR A 90 2.22 -16.06 -13.89
N HIS A 91 2.53 -17.31 -13.55
CA HIS A 91 3.02 -18.39 -14.44
C HIS A 91 4.30 -18.09 -15.26
N SER A 92 4.74 -16.83 -15.39
CA SER A 92 6.01 -16.40 -15.97
C SER A 92 6.44 -15.01 -15.46
N TYR A 93 7.75 -14.72 -15.52
CA TYR A 93 8.29 -13.40 -15.15
C TYR A 93 7.84 -12.29 -16.08
N GLU A 94 7.77 -12.56 -17.39
CA GLU A 94 7.31 -11.60 -18.39
C GLU A 94 5.87 -11.17 -18.11
N ASN A 95 4.99 -12.14 -17.86
CA ASN A 95 3.59 -11.87 -17.56
C ASN A 95 3.45 -11.04 -16.27
N TYR A 96 4.28 -11.29 -15.26
CA TYR A 96 4.27 -10.46 -14.07
C TYR A 96 4.67 -9.02 -14.35
N PHE A 97 5.84 -8.77 -14.94
CA PHE A 97 6.30 -7.40 -15.16
C PHE A 97 5.35 -6.61 -16.07
N LYS A 98 4.68 -7.31 -16.99
CA LYS A 98 3.63 -6.71 -17.84
C LYS A 98 2.40 -6.25 -17.04
N ASN A 99 2.04 -6.94 -15.97
CA ASN A 99 0.77 -6.73 -15.26
C ASN A 99 0.90 -6.15 -13.85
N ALA A 100 2.05 -6.28 -13.18
CA ALA A 100 2.21 -5.97 -11.75
C ALA A 100 1.77 -4.55 -11.39
N ASN A 101 2.17 -3.56 -12.22
CA ASN A 101 1.79 -2.16 -11.99
C ASN A 101 0.28 -1.91 -12.13
N SER A 102 -0.43 -2.70 -12.93
CA SER A 102 -1.88 -2.56 -13.16
C SER A 102 -2.74 -3.48 -12.29
N SER A 103 -2.17 -4.58 -11.77
CA SER A 103 -2.90 -5.56 -10.96
C SER A 103 -2.73 -5.34 -9.45
N GLN A 104 -1.69 -4.63 -9.02
CA GLN A 104 -1.39 -4.39 -7.62
C GLN A 104 -1.73 -2.96 -7.22
N LEU A 105 -2.77 -2.79 -6.40
CA LEU A 105 -3.32 -1.50 -6.05
C LEU A 105 -2.44 -0.74 -5.05
N LEU A 106 -2.38 0.59 -5.16
CA LEU A 106 -1.64 1.48 -4.26
C LEU A 106 -2.52 2.64 -3.80
N PHE A 107 -2.71 2.73 -2.50
CA PHE A 107 -3.59 3.69 -1.84
C PHE A 107 -2.81 4.49 -0.79
N PRO A 108 -2.26 5.67 -1.10
CA PRO A 108 -1.81 6.61 -0.08
C PRO A 108 -2.97 6.96 0.87
N GLN A 109 -2.67 6.96 2.17
CA GLN A 109 -3.60 7.38 3.20
C GLN A 109 -3.40 8.87 3.49
N ILE A 110 -4.48 9.64 3.31
CA ILE A 110 -4.54 11.05 3.66
C ILE A 110 -5.24 11.16 5.01
N GLU A 111 -4.49 11.62 5.99
CA GLU A 111 -4.90 11.60 7.39
C GLU A 111 -4.38 12.82 8.17
N SER A 112 -4.01 13.88 7.45
CA SER A 112 -3.66 15.16 8.03
C SER A 112 -4.27 16.30 7.22
N LEU A 113 -4.42 17.47 7.85
CA LEU A 113 -4.88 18.68 7.18
C LEU A 113 -3.92 19.11 6.06
N GLN A 114 -2.61 18.90 6.24
CA GLN A 114 -1.61 19.18 5.21
C GLN A 114 -1.79 18.25 3.99
N GLY A 115 -1.94 16.95 4.23
CA GLY A 115 -2.18 15.97 3.17
C GLY A 115 -3.47 16.28 2.42
N LEU A 116 -4.54 16.64 3.13
CA LEU A 116 -5.82 17.01 2.54
C LEU A 116 -5.71 18.25 1.65
N ASN A 117 -5.01 19.30 2.10
CA ASN A 117 -4.82 20.53 1.32
C ASN A 117 -3.97 20.31 0.06
N ASN A 118 -3.01 19.38 0.12
CA ASN A 118 -2.13 19.05 -1.00
C ASN A 118 -2.72 17.99 -1.95
N LEU A 119 -3.81 17.31 -1.56
CA LEU A 119 -4.40 16.21 -2.31
C LEU A 119 -4.80 16.60 -3.76
N PRO A 120 -5.41 17.77 -4.03
CA PRO A 120 -5.74 18.16 -5.40
C PRO A 120 -4.53 18.20 -6.34
N ASP A 121 -3.40 18.71 -5.86
CA ASP A 121 -2.15 18.73 -6.63
C ASP A 121 -1.59 17.32 -6.81
N MET A 122 -1.65 16.48 -5.77
CA MET A 122 -1.22 15.08 -5.83
C MET A 122 -1.98 14.27 -6.89
N CYS A 123 -3.28 14.54 -7.08
CA CYS A 123 -4.13 13.89 -8.08
C CYS A 123 -3.67 14.10 -9.53
N THR A 124 -2.71 14.99 -9.79
CA THR A 124 -2.13 15.16 -11.12
C THR A 124 -1.03 14.13 -11.46
N LEU A 125 -0.59 13.32 -10.48
CA LEU A 125 0.41 12.26 -10.72
C LEU A 125 -0.26 10.93 -11.07
N ASP A 126 0.35 10.19 -11.98
CA ASP A 126 0.02 8.78 -12.26
C ASP A 126 0.79 7.83 -11.33
N GLY A 127 0.31 6.60 -11.22
CA GLY A 127 1.03 5.49 -10.55
C GLY A 127 0.42 5.05 -9.22
N TRP A 128 -0.77 5.53 -8.89
CA TRP A 128 -1.55 5.20 -7.70
C TRP A 128 -3.03 5.14 -8.07
N ASP A 129 -3.83 4.39 -7.30
CA ASP A 129 -5.15 3.93 -7.76
C ASP A 129 -6.32 4.52 -6.97
N GLY A 130 -6.04 5.21 -5.87
CA GLY A 130 -7.05 5.84 -5.04
C GLY A 130 -6.48 6.39 -3.74
N VAL A 131 -7.34 7.02 -2.96
CA VAL A 131 -7.01 7.60 -1.66
C VAL A 131 -7.73 6.82 -0.57
N MET A 132 -7.04 6.51 0.52
CA MET A 132 -7.69 6.12 1.78
C MET A 132 -7.74 7.32 2.72
N ILE A 133 -8.89 7.64 3.29
CA ILE A 133 -8.99 8.69 4.31
C ILE A 133 -8.82 8.03 5.68
N GLY A 134 -7.91 8.56 6.51
CA GLY A 134 -7.77 8.20 7.92
C GLY A 134 -8.58 9.16 8.79
N PRO A 135 -9.86 8.88 9.09
CA PRO A 135 -10.76 9.89 9.67
C PRO A 135 -10.36 10.33 11.08
N SER A 136 -9.88 9.41 11.92
CA SER A 136 -9.49 9.72 13.30
C SER A 136 -8.25 10.62 13.33
N ASP A 137 -7.19 10.24 12.61
CA ASP A 137 -5.98 11.05 12.55
C ASP A 137 -6.21 12.39 11.82
N LEU A 138 -7.10 12.41 10.81
CA LEU A 138 -7.50 13.66 10.15
C LEU A 138 -8.22 14.60 11.13
N ALA A 139 -9.15 14.09 11.93
CA ALA A 139 -9.84 14.88 12.96
C ALA A 139 -8.82 15.45 13.97
N ILE A 140 -7.89 14.62 14.47
CA ILE A 140 -6.82 15.07 15.37
C ILE A 140 -5.98 16.17 14.71
N SER A 141 -5.59 15.99 13.44
CA SER A 141 -4.81 16.97 12.70
C SER A 141 -5.57 18.29 12.47
N MET A 142 -6.90 18.28 12.51
CA MET A 142 -7.75 19.46 12.42
C MET A 142 -8.02 20.12 13.79
N GLY A 143 -7.48 19.55 14.87
CA GLY A 143 -7.72 20.02 16.25
C GLY A 143 -9.04 19.51 16.85
N GLU A 144 -9.68 18.53 16.22
CA GLU A 144 -10.91 17.92 16.68
C GLU A 144 -10.64 16.63 17.47
N VAL A 145 -11.60 16.24 18.32
CA VAL A 145 -11.57 14.95 19.01
C VAL A 145 -12.25 13.90 18.11
N PRO A 146 -11.58 12.79 17.76
CA PRO A 146 -12.22 11.72 17.00
C PRO A 146 -13.42 11.16 17.73
N ASN A 147 -14.47 10.83 16.98
CA ASN A 147 -15.57 10.05 17.53
C ASN A 147 -15.03 8.68 17.96
N PHE A 148 -15.43 8.24 19.16
CA PHE A 148 -15.18 6.87 19.60
C PHE A 148 -16.03 5.93 18.72
N PRO A 149 -15.46 4.84 18.17
CA PRO A 149 -16.20 3.88 17.36
C PRO A 149 -17.28 3.13 18.15
#